data_AF-A0A0A0BRJ6-F1
#
_entry.id   AF-A0A0A0BRJ6-F1
#
_cell.length_a   1.000
_cell.length_b   1.000
_cell.length_c   1.000
_cell.angle_alpha   90.00
_cell.angle_beta   90.00
_cell.angle_gamma   90.00
#
_symmetry.space_group_name_H-M   'P 1'
#
loop_
_entity.id
_entity.type
_entity.pdbx_description
1 polymer ?
#
loop_
_entity_poly.entity_id
_entity_poly.type
_entity_poly.pdbx_seq_one_letter_code
_entity_poly.pdbx_strand_id
1 'polypeptide(L)'
;MRTFHQEGAAFVARLEAPERAVLLEVVDDVVELLDAPTGPQRPVAADEAGAREHAGDPLDEVRMQGHALPAPVDPAVLRLLPHGSEDAEVAAEFRRLTEGDLRSTKSDQLLRLRACIDAAWPDLVVVPSEAPRIAAALTDVRLVTSERLSVRTDADADALYRLVLEDADGPDGPEDEDTTEQAHRLLATVYVMLSLLQESLVELMIAGLEAGGDDASGTASGTAAEGTDDDPDPTGPGAPH
;
A
#
# COMPACT_ATOMS: atom_id res chain seq x y z
N MET A 1 -6.22 17.97 -4.91
CA MET A 1 -5.55 17.20 -3.84
C MET A 1 -4.27 17.91 -3.42
N ARG A 2 -3.89 17.88 -2.13
CA ARG A 2 -2.53 18.28 -1.70
C ARG A 2 -1.78 17.04 -1.20
N THR A 3 -0.53 16.92 -1.63
CA THR A 3 0.37 15.81 -1.26
C THR A 3 0.70 15.79 0.24
N PHE A 4 1.31 14.70 0.71
CA PHE A 4 1.70 14.59 2.10
C PHE A 4 2.78 15.62 2.46
N HIS A 5 2.64 16.19 3.65
CA HIS A 5 3.66 16.99 4.31
C HIS A 5 3.72 16.60 5.78
N GLN A 6 4.84 16.89 6.45
CA GLN A 6 4.95 16.64 7.88
C GLN A 6 4.22 17.73 8.68
N GLU A 7 3.33 17.30 9.56
CA GLU A 7 2.67 18.16 10.55
C GLU A 7 2.83 17.54 11.93
N GLY A 8 3.72 18.14 12.74
CA GLY A 8 4.13 17.57 14.01
C GLY A 8 4.76 16.19 13.84
N ALA A 9 4.17 15.18 14.48
CA ALA A 9 4.63 13.79 14.42
C ALA A 9 3.90 12.95 13.35
N ALA A 10 3.00 13.54 12.56
CA ALA A 10 2.23 12.84 11.54
C ALA A 10 2.52 13.37 10.13
N PHE A 11 2.15 12.57 9.13
CA PHE A 11 2.12 12.96 7.73
C PHE A 11 0.69 13.25 7.33
N VAL A 12 0.46 14.41 6.73
CA VAL A 12 -0.88 14.92 6.42
C VAL A 12 -0.98 15.26 4.93
N ALA A 13 -1.99 14.72 4.26
CA ALA A 13 -2.38 15.08 2.90
C ALA A 13 -3.81 15.62 2.91
N ARG A 14 -4.13 16.54 2.00
CA ARG A 14 -5.50 17.06 1.89
C ARG A 14 -6.24 16.30 0.80
N LEU A 15 -7.38 15.73 1.18
CA LEU A 15 -8.23 14.96 0.30
C LEU A 15 -9.63 15.58 0.25
N GLU A 16 -10.01 16.10 -0.91
CA GLU A 16 -11.31 16.73 -1.08
C GLU A 16 -12.43 15.67 -1.10
N ALA A 17 -13.66 16.07 -0.76
CA ALA A 17 -14.80 15.16 -0.71
C ALA A 17 -15.00 14.31 -1.99
N PRO A 18 -14.92 14.86 -3.22
CA PRO A 18 -15.01 14.05 -4.43
C PRO A 18 -13.83 13.08 -4.58
N GLU A 19 -12.61 13.53 -4.30
CA GLU A 19 -11.40 12.69 -4.37
C GLU A 19 -11.49 11.51 -3.39
N ARG A 20 -11.95 11.78 -2.17
CA ARG A 20 -12.18 10.75 -1.14
C ARG A 20 -13.20 9.72 -1.57
N ALA A 21 -14.33 10.15 -2.14
CA ALA A 21 -15.39 9.24 -2.58
C ALA A 21 -14.88 8.28 -3.66
N VAL A 22 -14.18 8.81 -4.66
CA VAL A 22 -13.61 8.01 -5.76
C VAL A 22 -12.52 7.06 -5.24
N LEU A 23 -11.64 7.51 -4.35
CA LEU A 23 -10.62 6.63 -3.77
C LEU A 23 -11.22 5.50 -2.94
N LEU A 24 -12.30 5.76 -2.19
CA LEU A 24 -13.00 4.70 -1.44
C LEU A 24 -13.57 3.64 -2.38
N GLU A 25 -14.23 4.07 -3.46
CA GLU A 25 -14.79 3.16 -4.46
C GLU A 25 -13.70 2.28 -5.10
N VAL A 26 -12.61 2.90 -5.56
CA VAL A 26 -11.51 2.14 -6.18
C VAL A 26 -10.81 1.21 -5.18
N VAL A 27 -10.64 1.61 -3.92
CA VAL A 27 -10.08 0.73 -2.89
C VAL A 27 -11.02 -0.45 -2.62
N ASP A 28 -12.33 -0.22 -2.55
CA ASP A 28 -13.33 -1.27 -2.36
C ASP A 28 -13.34 -2.27 -3.53
N ASP A 29 -13.26 -1.77 -4.77
CA ASP A 29 -13.13 -2.61 -5.97
C ASP A 29 -11.87 -3.49 -5.95
N VAL A 30 -10.74 -2.95 -5.46
CA VAL A 30 -9.47 -3.68 -5.37
C VAL A 30 -9.53 -4.75 -4.28
N VAL A 31 -10.16 -4.46 -3.14
CA VAL A 31 -10.41 -5.46 -2.09
C VAL A 31 -11.29 -6.58 -2.62
N GLU A 32 -12.40 -6.26 -3.28
CA GLU A 32 -13.30 -7.27 -3.88
C GLU A 32 -12.56 -8.11 -4.94
N LEU A 33 -11.78 -7.46 -5.80
CA LEU A 33 -10.97 -8.13 -6.82
C LEU A 33 -9.95 -9.09 -6.19
N LEU A 34 -9.31 -8.68 -5.10
CA LEU A 34 -8.32 -9.47 -4.40
C LEU A 34 -8.94 -10.64 -3.63
N ASP A 35 -10.14 -10.48 -3.08
CA ASP A 35 -10.84 -11.51 -2.32
C ASP A 35 -11.65 -12.47 -3.21
N ALA A 36 -11.74 -12.20 -4.51
CA ALA A 36 -12.41 -13.07 -5.48
C ALA A 36 -11.80 -14.49 -5.51
N PRO A 37 -12.63 -15.55 -5.54
CA PRO A 37 -12.16 -16.93 -5.46
C PRO A 37 -11.23 -17.29 -6.63
N THR A 38 -10.09 -17.90 -6.33
CA THR A 38 -9.13 -18.33 -7.35
C THR A 38 -9.63 -19.60 -8.05
N GLY A 39 -9.89 -19.51 -9.35
CA GLY A 39 -10.19 -20.66 -10.21
C GLY A 39 -11.27 -20.40 -11.25
N PRO A 40 -11.41 -21.26 -12.27
CA PRO A 40 -12.54 -21.17 -13.18
C PRO A 40 -13.81 -21.34 -12.37
N GLN A 41 -14.69 -20.33 -12.39
CA GLN A 41 -16.07 -20.48 -11.95
C GLN A 41 -16.67 -21.61 -12.78
N ARG A 42 -16.72 -22.82 -12.22
CA ARG A 42 -17.39 -23.92 -12.89
C ARG A 42 -18.83 -23.44 -13.03
N PRO A 43 -19.37 -23.28 -14.26
CA PRO A 43 -20.77 -22.94 -14.39
C PRO A 43 -21.51 -24.00 -13.60
N VAL A 44 -22.34 -23.58 -12.65
CA VAL A 44 -23.30 -24.46 -11.99
C VAL A 44 -24.28 -24.86 -13.10
N ALA A 45 -23.86 -25.77 -13.96
CA ALA A 45 -24.76 -26.56 -14.76
C ALA A 45 -25.64 -27.24 -13.73
N ALA A 46 -26.93 -26.90 -13.77
CA ALA A 46 -27.96 -27.49 -12.96
C ALA A 46 -27.98 -29.01 -13.22
N ASP A 47 -27.13 -29.75 -12.52
CA ASP A 47 -27.24 -31.19 -12.40
C ASP A 47 -28.07 -31.45 -11.13
N GLU A 48 -29.38 -31.24 -11.29
CA GLU A 48 -30.39 -31.60 -10.31
C GLU A 48 -30.52 -33.14 -10.24
N ALA A 49 -29.48 -33.87 -9.83
CA ALA A 49 -29.58 -35.29 -9.49
C ALA A 49 -28.31 -35.83 -8.80
N GLY A 50 -27.89 -35.26 -7.65
CA GLY A 50 -26.92 -35.98 -6.79
C GLY A 50 -26.16 -35.19 -5.73
N ALA A 51 -26.11 -33.86 -5.81
CA ALA A 51 -25.21 -33.05 -4.96
C ALA A 51 -25.82 -32.61 -3.61
N ARG A 52 -26.52 -33.50 -2.88
CA ARG A 52 -27.05 -33.19 -1.53
C ARG A 52 -26.39 -33.93 -0.38
N GLU A 53 -25.19 -34.48 -0.54
CA GLU A 53 -24.54 -35.20 0.57
C GLU A 53 -23.14 -34.73 1.00
N HIS A 54 -22.50 -33.74 0.38
CA HIS A 54 -21.12 -33.38 0.77
C HIS A 54 -20.80 -31.88 0.89
N ALA A 55 -21.81 -31.00 0.83
CA ALA A 55 -21.59 -29.60 1.19
C ALA A 55 -21.56 -29.44 2.72
N GLY A 56 -20.39 -29.70 3.33
CA GLY A 56 -20.15 -29.47 4.75
C GLY A 56 -19.25 -30.49 5.47
N ASP A 57 -18.46 -31.31 4.77
CA ASP A 57 -17.46 -32.14 5.45
C ASP A 57 -16.21 -31.30 5.80
N PRO A 58 -15.87 -31.11 7.09
CA PRO A 58 -14.63 -30.44 7.48
C PRO A 58 -13.36 -31.16 6.95
N LEU A 59 -13.48 -32.40 6.47
CA LEU A 59 -12.40 -33.12 5.78
C LEU A 59 -12.27 -32.75 4.29
N ASP A 60 -13.29 -32.17 3.65
CA ASP A 60 -13.20 -31.64 2.29
C ASP A 60 -12.36 -30.35 2.26
N GLU A 61 -12.48 -29.47 3.26
CA GLU A 61 -11.59 -28.31 3.43
C GLU A 61 -10.12 -28.75 3.59
N VAL A 62 -9.87 -29.84 4.33
CA VAL A 62 -8.53 -30.42 4.49
C VAL A 62 -8.03 -31.12 3.22
N ARG A 63 -8.92 -31.70 2.40
CA ARG A 63 -8.54 -32.26 1.09
C ARG A 63 -8.19 -31.19 0.06
N MET A 64 -8.86 -30.03 0.10
CA MET A 64 -8.54 -28.90 -0.78
C MET A 64 -7.16 -28.30 -0.49
N GLN A 65 -6.64 -28.43 0.73
CA GLN A 65 -5.25 -28.09 1.07
C GLN A 65 -4.20 -28.96 0.35
N GLY A 66 -4.60 -30.08 -0.25
CA GLY A 66 -3.72 -30.99 -1.00
C GLY A 66 -3.67 -30.75 -2.52
N HIS A 67 -4.51 -29.85 -3.06
CA HIS A 67 -4.57 -29.58 -4.50
C HIS A 67 -3.91 -28.23 -4.83
N ALA A 68 -3.17 -28.17 -5.95
CA ALA A 68 -2.57 -26.93 -6.44
C ALA A 68 -3.64 -25.84 -6.62
N LEU A 69 -3.41 -24.65 -6.06
CA LEU A 69 -4.28 -23.51 -6.29
C LEU A 69 -4.23 -23.12 -7.78
N PRO A 70 -5.38 -23.01 -8.48
CA PRO A 70 -5.42 -22.53 -9.85
C PRO A 70 -4.88 -21.09 -9.88
N ALA A 71 -4.19 -20.71 -10.96
CA ALA A 71 -3.71 -19.34 -11.10
C ALA A 71 -4.89 -18.36 -11.25
N PRO A 72 -4.77 -17.13 -10.71
CA PRO A 72 -5.69 -16.06 -11.05
C PRO A 72 -5.75 -15.82 -12.56
N VAL A 73 -6.93 -15.54 -13.10
CA VAL A 73 -7.12 -15.26 -14.54
C VAL A 73 -6.97 -13.77 -14.84
N ASP A 74 -7.24 -12.92 -13.85
CA ASP A 74 -7.17 -11.48 -14.01
C ASP A 74 -5.71 -10.98 -13.98
N PRO A 75 -5.23 -10.28 -15.03
CA PRO A 75 -3.88 -9.72 -15.09
C PRO A 75 -3.53 -8.79 -13.92
N ALA A 76 -4.49 -8.06 -13.36
CA ALA A 76 -4.27 -7.19 -12.22
C ALA A 76 -4.00 -8.01 -10.94
N VAL A 77 -4.75 -9.10 -10.74
CA VAL A 77 -4.52 -10.02 -9.62
C VAL A 77 -3.19 -10.75 -9.78
N LEU A 78 -2.80 -11.10 -11.02
CA LEU A 78 -1.48 -11.68 -11.29
C LEU A 78 -0.32 -10.74 -10.93
N ARG A 79 -0.51 -9.42 -11.06
CA ARG A 79 0.45 -8.43 -10.58
C ARG A 79 0.50 -8.32 -9.07
N LEU A 80 -0.66 -8.41 -8.41
CA LEU A 80 -0.73 -8.40 -6.94
C LEU A 80 -0.18 -9.70 -6.32
N LEU A 81 -0.39 -10.84 -6.97
CA LEU A 81 -0.03 -12.18 -6.49
C LEU A 81 0.96 -12.86 -7.47
N PRO A 82 2.22 -12.40 -7.55
CA PRO A 82 3.19 -12.93 -8.48
C PRO A 82 3.52 -14.40 -8.21
N HIS A 83 3.75 -15.16 -9.27
CA HIS A 83 3.87 -16.62 -9.22
C HIS A 83 5.14 -17.18 -8.56
N GLY A 84 6.10 -16.32 -8.20
CA GLY A 84 7.33 -16.70 -7.48
C GLY A 84 8.35 -17.53 -8.29
N SER A 85 7.95 -18.14 -9.41
CA SER A 85 8.79 -18.92 -10.31
C SER A 85 8.21 -18.94 -11.73
N GLU A 86 9.08 -19.09 -12.74
CA GLU A 86 8.68 -19.37 -14.13
C GLU A 86 8.36 -20.85 -14.37
N ASP A 87 8.85 -21.74 -13.50
CA ASP A 87 8.51 -23.16 -13.51
C ASP A 87 7.09 -23.35 -12.94
N ALA A 88 6.21 -23.96 -13.74
CA ALA A 88 4.79 -24.10 -13.41
C ALA A 88 4.52 -24.97 -12.16
N GLU A 89 5.34 -26.01 -11.93
CA GLU A 89 5.19 -26.89 -10.77
C GLU A 89 5.65 -26.17 -9.50
N VAL A 90 6.81 -25.49 -9.59
CA VAL A 90 7.32 -24.67 -8.48
C VAL A 90 6.39 -23.50 -8.17
N ALA A 91 5.83 -22.84 -9.19
CA ALA A 91 4.87 -21.75 -9.02
C ALA A 91 3.57 -22.23 -8.35
N ALA A 92 3.08 -23.41 -8.72
CA ALA A 92 1.89 -24.01 -8.10
C ALA A 92 2.13 -24.37 -6.62
N GLU A 93 3.30 -24.93 -6.31
CA GLU A 93 3.74 -25.19 -4.94
C GLU A 93 3.85 -23.89 -4.13
N PHE A 94 4.52 -22.89 -4.69
CA PHE A 94 4.70 -21.57 -4.06
C PHE A 94 3.36 -20.89 -3.76
N ARG A 95 2.43 -20.89 -4.72
CA ARG A 95 1.07 -20.36 -4.51
C ARG A 95 0.36 -21.11 -3.38
N ARG A 96 0.37 -22.45 -3.40
CA ARG A 96 -0.28 -23.25 -2.35
C ARG A 96 0.26 -22.91 -0.96
N LEU A 97 1.54 -22.59 -0.84
CA LEU A 97 2.19 -22.28 0.44
C LEU A 97 2.07 -20.82 0.87
N THR A 98 1.96 -19.87 -0.05
CA THR A 98 2.14 -18.42 0.26
C THR A 98 0.99 -17.52 -0.16
N GLU A 99 0.14 -17.92 -1.11
CA GLU A 99 -0.87 -17.04 -1.69
C GLU A 99 -1.92 -16.60 -0.65
N GLY A 100 -2.33 -17.50 0.25
CA GLY A 100 -3.28 -17.19 1.32
C GLY A 100 -2.76 -16.09 2.27
N ASP A 101 -1.53 -16.24 2.76
CA ASP A 101 -0.90 -15.26 3.66
C ASP A 101 -0.65 -13.93 2.95
N LEU A 102 -0.23 -13.97 1.69
CA LEU A 102 -0.01 -12.78 0.88
C LEU A 102 -1.32 -12.02 0.64
N ARG A 103 -2.39 -12.74 0.30
CA ARG A 103 -3.72 -12.17 0.08
C ARG A 103 -4.24 -11.54 1.37
N SER A 104 -4.18 -12.25 2.49
CA SER A 104 -4.57 -11.71 3.81
C SER A 104 -3.79 -10.44 4.16
N THR A 105 -2.48 -10.44 3.94
CA THR A 105 -1.63 -9.27 4.21
C THR A 105 -2.04 -8.06 3.38
N LYS A 106 -2.31 -8.27 2.09
CA LYS A 106 -2.73 -7.22 1.15
C LYS A 106 -4.13 -6.71 1.46
N SER A 107 -5.09 -7.59 1.72
CA SER A 107 -6.45 -7.20 2.12
C SER A 107 -6.43 -6.40 3.43
N ASP A 108 -5.63 -6.80 4.43
CA ASP A 108 -5.45 -6.03 5.67
C ASP A 108 -4.86 -4.63 5.43
N GLN A 109 -3.89 -4.51 4.52
CA GLN A 109 -3.29 -3.23 4.14
C GLN A 109 -4.29 -2.32 3.42
N LEU A 110 -5.05 -2.86 2.47
CA LEU A 110 -6.09 -2.14 1.73
C LEU A 110 -7.22 -1.68 2.66
N LEU A 111 -7.71 -2.56 3.55
CA LEU A 111 -8.73 -2.20 4.55
C LEU A 111 -8.21 -1.12 5.52
N ARG A 112 -6.92 -1.15 5.86
CA ARG A 112 -6.32 -0.08 6.66
C ARG A 112 -6.28 1.25 5.90
N LEU A 113 -5.88 1.24 4.63
CA LEU A 113 -5.91 2.42 3.77
C LEU A 113 -7.32 2.98 3.65
N ARG A 114 -8.30 2.11 3.37
CA ARG A 114 -9.73 2.44 3.31
C ARG A 114 -10.19 3.16 4.58
N ALA A 115 -9.86 2.62 5.76
CA ALA A 115 -10.23 3.23 7.03
C ALA A 115 -9.59 4.61 7.23
N CYS A 116 -8.35 4.81 6.79
CA CYS A 116 -7.70 6.12 6.84
C CYS A 116 -8.37 7.13 5.89
N ILE A 117 -8.76 6.70 4.69
CA ILE A 117 -9.47 7.54 3.71
C ILE A 117 -10.86 7.89 4.23
N ASP A 118 -11.61 6.94 4.77
CA ASP A 118 -12.96 7.15 5.32
C ASP A 118 -12.96 8.15 6.48
N ALA A 119 -11.94 8.07 7.34
CA ALA A 119 -11.75 9.00 8.46
C ALA A 119 -11.25 10.40 8.02
N ALA A 120 -10.83 10.59 6.78
CA ALA A 120 -10.27 11.85 6.31
C ALA A 120 -11.35 12.94 6.20
N TRP A 121 -11.22 14.01 6.99
CA TRP A 121 -12.08 15.20 6.86
C TRP A 121 -11.37 16.49 7.32
N PRO A 122 -10.81 17.31 6.41
CA PRO A 122 -10.45 17.03 5.02
C PRO A 122 -9.09 16.30 4.89
N ASP A 123 -8.44 16.02 6.01
CA ASP A 123 -7.05 15.62 6.04
C ASP A 123 -6.91 14.11 6.21
N LEU A 124 -6.19 13.49 5.28
CA LEU A 124 -5.70 12.13 5.39
C LEU A 124 -4.45 12.13 6.27
N VAL A 125 -4.57 11.58 7.47
CA VAL A 125 -3.50 11.59 8.48
C VAL A 125 -2.89 10.20 8.60
N VAL A 126 -1.57 10.11 8.44
CA VAL A 126 -0.79 8.87 8.55
C VAL A 126 0.31 9.08 9.57
N VAL A 127 0.37 8.23 10.59
CA VAL A 127 1.49 8.24 11.54
C VAL A 127 2.70 7.49 10.96
N PRO A 128 3.94 7.86 11.31
CA PRO A 128 5.15 7.27 10.73
C PRO A 128 5.21 5.74 10.82
N SER A 129 4.70 5.14 11.90
CA SER A 129 4.67 3.68 12.09
C SER A 129 3.73 2.96 11.11
N GLU A 130 2.69 3.63 10.60
CA GLU A 130 1.75 3.07 9.63
C GLU A 130 2.15 3.41 8.18
N ALA A 131 3.03 4.39 7.97
CA ALA A 131 3.40 4.87 6.64
C ALA A 131 3.86 3.76 5.67
N PRO A 132 4.71 2.78 6.05
CA PRO A 132 5.08 1.68 5.16
C PRO A 132 3.87 0.85 4.73
N ARG A 133 2.92 0.63 5.65
CA ARG A 133 1.71 -0.16 5.40
C ARG A 133 0.77 0.55 4.42
N ILE A 134 0.61 1.85 4.60
CA ILE A 134 -0.20 2.70 3.73
C ILE A 134 0.44 2.83 2.34
N ALA A 135 1.77 3.01 2.26
CA ALA A 135 2.49 3.05 1.00
C ALA A 135 2.39 1.73 0.20
N ALA A 136 2.41 0.58 0.89
CA ALA A 136 2.17 -0.72 0.27
C ALA A 136 0.75 -0.82 -0.31
N ALA A 137 -0.28 -0.42 0.44
CA ALA A 137 -1.65 -0.40 -0.04
C ALA A 137 -1.84 0.53 -1.25
N LEU A 138 -1.27 1.74 -1.21
CA LEU A 138 -1.28 2.68 -2.35
C LEU A 138 -0.62 2.06 -3.58
N THR A 139 0.47 1.32 -3.39
CA THR A 139 1.14 0.59 -4.47
C THR A 139 0.23 -0.46 -5.10
N ASP A 140 -0.49 -1.22 -4.29
CA ASP A 140 -1.39 -2.27 -4.78
C ASP A 140 -2.54 -1.69 -5.60
N VAL A 141 -3.17 -0.62 -5.13
CA VAL A 141 -4.20 0.10 -5.91
C VAL A 141 -3.59 0.67 -7.20
N ARG A 142 -2.38 1.21 -7.13
CA ARG A 142 -1.67 1.74 -8.32
C ARG A 142 -1.39 0.64 -9.35
N LEU A 143 -0.99 -0.56 -8.92
CA LEU A 143 -0.75 -1.70 -9.82
C LEU A 143 -2.02 -2.13 -10.56
N VAL A 144 -3.16 -2.16 -9.86
CA VAL A 144 -4.46 -2.50 -10.47
C VAL A 144 -4.87 -1.43 -11.48
N THR A 145 -4.84 -0.16 -11.07
CA THR A 145 -5.20 0.96 -11.97
C THR A 145 -4.27 1.04 -13.18
N SER A 146 -2.95 0.82 -13.01
CA SER A 146 -2.00 0.72 -14.13
C SER A 146 -2.32 -0.40 -15.11
N GLU A 147 -2.71 -1.59 -14.63
CA GLU A 147 -3.06 -2.70 -15.52
C GLU A 147 -4.33 -2.39 -16.33
N ARG A 148 -5.35 -1.82 -15.67
CA ARG A 148 -6.61 -1.44 -16.33
C ARG A 148 -6.43 -0.30 -17.34
N LEU A 149 -5.55 0.66 -17.05
CA LEU A 149 -5.16 1.74 -17.95
C LEU A 149 -4.10 1.30 -18.99
N SER A 150 -3.65 0.04 -18.94
CA SER A 150 -2.60 -0.48 -19.82
C SER A 150 -1.29 0.33 -19.78
N VAL A 151 -0.92 0.88 -18.63
CA VAL A 151 0.37 1.58 -18.43
C VAL A 151 1.50 0.56 -18.44
N ARG A 152 2.39 0.64 -19.44
CA ARG A 152 3.54 -0.29 -19.60
C ARG A 152 4.88 0.44 -19.58
N THR A 153 4.89 1.72 -19.89
CA THR A 153 6.09 2.55 -20.02
C THR A 153 5.92 3.90 -19.30
N ASP A 154 7.03 4.58 -19.05
CA ASP A 154 7.02 5.93 -18.48
C ASP A 154 6.27 6.91 -19.39
N ALA A 155 6.36 6.73 -20.72
CA ALA A 155 5.62 7.55 -21.68
C ALA A 155 4.09 7.38 -21.57
N ASP A 156 3.60 6.19 -21.22
CA ASP A 156 2.17 5.96 -20.96
C ASP A 156 1.74 6.71 -19.69
N ALA A 157 2.56 6.66 -18.63
CA ALA A 157 2.30 7.38 -17.39
C ALA A 157 2.31 8.91 -17.62
N ASP A 158 3.29 9.44 -18.36
CA ASP A 158 3.39 10.85 -18.73
C ASP A 158 2.17 11.31 -19.54
N ALA A 159 1.63 10.46 -20.41
CA ALA A 159 0.40 10.76 -21.14
C ALA A 159 -0.81 10.91 -20.20
N LEU A 160 -0.91 10.08 -19.15
CA LEU A 160 -1.96 10.22 -18.13
C LEU A 160 -1.77 11.49 -17.28
N TYR A 161 -0.53 11.83 -16.92
CA TYR A 161 -0.25 13.09 -16.23
C TYR A 161 -0.68 14.29 -17.07
N ARG A 162 -0.38 14.31 -18.37
CA ARG A 162 -0.85 15.37 -19.27
C ARG A 162 -2.38 15.39 -19.39
N LEU A 163 -3.01 14.24 -19.58
CA LEU A 163 -4.47 14.12 -19.63
C LEU A 163 -5.13 14.71 -18.36
N VAL A 164 -4.59 14.44 -17.18
CA VAL A 164 -5.21 14.87 -15.91
C VAL A 164 -4.85 16.31 -15.53
N LEU A 165 -3.61 16.74 -15.80
CA LEU A 165 -3.09 18.04 -15.37
C LEU A 165 -3.24 19.15 -16.41
N GLU A 166 -3.26 18.81 -17.71
CA GLU A 166 -3.38 19.78 -18.81
C GLU A 166 -4.83 19.93 -19.30
N ASP A 167 -5.65 18.86 -19.34
CA ASP A 167 -7.08 18.95 -19.73
C ASP A 167 -8.00 19.41 -18.57
N ALA A 168 -7.53 20.35 -17.74
CA ALA A 168 -8.33 20.97 -16.69
C ALA A 168 -9.41 21.94 -17.22
N ASP A 169 -9.96 21.67 -18.40
CA ASP A 169 -11.14 22.35 -18.94
C ASP A 169 -12.38 21.90 -18.15
N GLY A 170 -12.57 22.50 -16.97
CA GLY A 170 -13.77 22.41 -16.15
C GLY A 170 -14.06 21.03 -15.51
N PRO A 171 -14.91 20.99 -14.46
CA PRO A 171 -15.22 19.76 -13.73
C PRO A 171 -15.96 18.69 -14.55
N ASP A 172 -16.44 19.03 -15.75
CA ASP A 172 -17.37 18.20 -16.53
C ASP A 172 -16.74 17.54 -17.77
N GLY A 173 -15.45 17.76 -18.06
CA GLY A 173 -14.80 17.21 -19.25
C GLY A 173 -15.45 17.66 -20.57
N PRO A 174 -15.10 17.04 -21.71
CA PRO A 174 -15.79 17.27 -22.97
C PRO A 174 -17.25 16.80 -22.87
N GLU A 175 -18.20 17.67 -23.24
CA GLU A 175 -19.65 17.37 -23.18
C GLU A 175 -20.09 16.16 -24.03
N ASP A 176 -19.26 15.74 -24.99
CA ASP A 176 -19.51 14.63 -25.91
C ASP A 176 -18.82 13.31 -25.51
N GLU A 177 -18.13 13.24 -24.35
CA GLU A 177 -17.48 11.99 -23.90
C GLU A 177 -18.50 10.88 -23.61
N ASP A 178 -18.23 9.67 -24.10
CA ASP A 178 -19.02 8.51 -23.75
C ASP A 178 -18.66 7.97 -22.35
N THR A 179 -19.47 7.04 -21.83
CA THR A 179 -19.27 6.46 -20.48
C THR A 179 -17.91 5.76 -20.32
N THR A 180 -17.36 5.19 -21.40
CA THR A 180 -16.08 4.49 -21.36
C THR A 180 -14.92 5.49 -21.25
N GLU A 181 -14.99 6.58 -22.01
CA GLU A 181 -14.03 7.68 -21.96
C GLU A 181 -14.05 8.37 -20.58
N GLN A 182 -15.23 8.63 -20.02
CA GLN A 182 -15.39 9.18 -18.67
C GLN A 182 -14.79 8.25 -17.60
N ALA A 183 -15.08 6.95 -17.67
CA ALA A 183 -14.50 5.97 -16.74
C ALA A 183 -12.98 5.89 -16.86
N HIS A 184 -12.45 5.95 -18.08
CA HIS A 184 -11.00 5.98 -18.32
C HIS A 184 -10.34 7.24 -17.74
N ARG A 185 -10.96 8.42 -17.93
CA ARG A 185 -10.50 9.70 -17.36
C ARG A 185 -10.54 9.69 -15.82
N LEU A 186 -11.60 9.14 -15.24
CA LEU A 186 -11.72 8.98 -13.79
C LEU A 186 -10.59 8.07 -13.24
N LEU A 187 -10.38 6.93 -13.88
CA LEU A 187 -9.34 5.98 -13.48
C LEU A 187 -7.93 6.56 -13.65
N ALA A 188 -7.70 7.35 -14.71
CA ALA A 188 -6.45 8.11 -14.91
C ALA A 188 -6.22 9.13 -13.79
N THR A 189 -7.28 9.85 -13.40
CA THR A 189 -7.24 10.80 -12.28
C THR A 189 -6.85 10.10 -10.99
N VAL A 190 -7.43 8.92 -10.71
CA VAL A 190 -7.08 8.10 -9.55
C VAL A 190 -5.62 7.65 -9.61
N TYR A 191 -5.15 7.15 -10.76
CA TYR A 191 -3.76 6.74 -10.93
C TYR A 191 -2.77 7.87 -10.64
N VAL A 192 -3.06 9.09 -11.13
CA VAL A 192 -2.25 10.28 -10.87
C VAL A 192 -2.30 10.67 -9.39
N MET A 193 -3.48 10.71 -8.77
CA MET A 193 -3.63 11.00 -7.34
C MET A 193 -2.84 10.02 -6.46
N LEU A 194 -2.96 8.71 -6.73
CA LEU A 194 -2.23 7.67 -6.01
C LEU A 194 -0.72 7.82 -6.15
N SER A 195 -0.26 8.16 -7.35
CA SER A 195 1.17 8.38 -7.61
C SER A 195 1.71 9.56 -6.80
N LEU A 196 0.99 10.69 -6.79
CA LEU A 196 1.35 11.87 -5.99
C LEU A 196 1.31 11.61 -4.48
N LEU A 197 0.31 10.87 -3.98
CA LEU A 197 0.24 10.45 -2.57
C LEU A 197 1.41 9.54 -2.21
N GLN A 198 1.71 8.55 -3.06
CA GLN A 198 2.76 7.58 -2.80
C GLN A 198 4.14 8.25 -2.80
N GLU A 199 4.44 9.07 -3.81
CA GLU A 199 5.71 9.80 -3.94
C GLU A 199 5.97 10.64 -2.69
N SER A 200 5.04 11.53 -2.34
CA SER A 200 5.19 12.39 -1.17
C SER A 200 5.27 11.65 0.16
N LEU A 201 4.53 10.54 0.33
CA LEU A 201 4.63 9.73 1.55
C LEU A 201 6.00 9.05 1.67
N VAL A 202 6.51 8.49 0.57
CA VAL A 202 7.82 7.82 0.54
C VAL A 202 8.96 8.81 0.77
N GLU A 203 8.88 10.01 0.18
CA GLU A 203 9.86 11.08 0.44
C GLU A 203 9.94 11.43 1.93
N LEU A 204 8.80 11.57 2.61
CA LEU A 204 8.76 11.85 4.05
C LEU A 204 9.31 10.67 4.88
N MET A 205 9.04 9.43 4.47
CA MET A 205 9.61 8.25 5.12
C MET A 205 11.15 8.23 5.02
N ILE A 206 11.70 8.57 3.86
CA ILE A 206 13.16 8.64 3.65
C ILE A 206 13.76 9.76 4.49
N ALA A 207 13.19 10.97 4.46
CA ALA A 207 13.65 12.09 5.26
C ALA A 207 13.63 11.77 6.78
N GLY A 208 12.62 11.04 7.24
CA GLY A 208 12.54 10.59 8.64
C GLY A 208 13.64 9.59 9.04
N LEU A 209 14.08 8.73 8.11
CA LEU A 209 15.20 7.81 8.35
C LEU A 209 16.55 8.54 8.43
N GLU A 210 16.75 9.56 7.59
CA GLU A 210 17.96 10.38 7.58
C GLU A 210 18.09 11.20 8.87
N ALA A 211 17.00 11.84 9.31
CA ALA A 211 16.98 12.60 10.56
C ALA A 211 17.25 11.75 11.81
N GLY A 212 16.68 10.53 11.87
CA GLY A 212 16.94 9.59 12.98
C GLY A 212 18.36 9.02 13.00
N GLY A 213 19.03 8.97 11.84
CA GLY A 213 20.44 8.57 11.73
C GLY A 213 21.40 9.64 12.24
N ASP A 214 21.10 10.91 11.98
CA ASP A 214 21.91 12.05 12.45
C ASP A 214 21.84 12.22 13.97
N ASP A 215 20.66 12.07 14.59
CA ASP A 215 20.51 12.11 16.06
C ASP A 215 21.28 10.97 16.77
N ALA A 216 21.30 9.76 16.19
CA ALA A 216 22.07 8.64 16.71
C ALA A 216 23.59 8.86 16.60
N SER A 217 24.05 9.61 15.59
CA SER A 217 25.47 9.93 15.39
C SER A 217 25.97 11.10 16.25
N GLY A 218 25.10 12.08 16.56
CA GLY A 218 25.42 13.24 17.39
C GLY A 218 25.60 12.92 18.88
N THR A 219 24.98 11.83 19.37
CA THR A 219 25.07 11.45 20.79
C THR A 219 26.37 10.71 21.14
N ALA A 220 27.16 10.28 20.16
CA ALA A 220 28.39 9.51 20.37
C ALA A 220 29.67 10.37 20.51
N SER A 221 29.60 11.70 20.31
CA SER A 221 30.79 12.58 20.30
C SER A 221 30.91 13.53 21.51
N GLY A 222 30.03 13.42 22.50
CA GLY A 222 29.85 14.43 23.54
C GLY A 222 30.19 14.04 24.98
N THR A 223 31.17 13.18 25.25
CA THR A 223 31.66 12.95 26.64
C THR A 223 33.16 12.72 26.70
N ALA A 224 33.94 13.80 26.56
CA ALA A 224 35.32 13.87 27.04
C ALA A 224 35.57 15.31 27.51
N ALA A 225 34.93 15.71 28.60
CA ALA A 225 35.28 16.92 29.32
C ALA A 225 36.40 16.60 30.32
N GLU A 226 37.52 17.29 30.14
CA GLU A 226 38.76 17.25 30.91
C GLU A 226 38.54 17.28 32.42
N GLY A 227 39.08 16.28 33.11
CA GLY A 227 39.33 16.34 34.55
C GLY A 227 40.54 17.22 34.81
N THR A 228 40.31 18.36 35.46
CA THR A 228 41.36 19.17 36.07
C THR A 228 41.92 18.41 37.28
N ASP A 229 43.18 18.00 37.20
CA ASP A 229 43.99 17.56 38.33
C ASP A 229 44.19 18.77 39.28
N ASP A 230 43.61 18.69 40.48
CA ASP A 230 43.99 19.53 41.62
C ASP A 230 44.34 18.57 42.77
N ASP A 231 45.62 18.52 43.08
CA ASP A 231 46.29 17.56 43.97
C ASP A 231 46.41 18.18 45.38
N PRO A 232 45.84 17.58 46.45
CA PRO A 232 46.17 17.99 47.81
C PRO A 232 47.15 17.01 48.47
N ASP A 233 48.38 17.52 48.70
CA ASP A 233 49.45 16.91 49.49
C ASP A 233 49.02 16.59 50.95
N PRO A 234 49.31 15.39 51.51
CA PRO A 234 49.00 15.06 52.89
C PRO A 234 50.26 15.06 53.78
N THR A 235 50.46 16.10 54.59
CA THR A 235 51.33 16.01 55.79
C THR A 235 50.75 16.78 56.98
N GLY A 236 50.33 16.06 58.03
CA GLY A 236 50.19 16.62 59.39
C GLY A 236 51.49 16.46 60.19
N PRO A 237 51.50 16.57 61.54
CA PRO A 237 50.63 17.29 62.47
C PRO A 237 51.44 18.23 63.42
N GLY A 238 50.80 19.14 64.17
CA GLY A 238 51.47 19.82 65.29
C GLY A 238 50.75 21.06 65.85
N ALA A 239 50.11 20.91 67.01
CA ALA A 239 49.49 21.97 67.80
C ALA A 239 50.54 22.76 68.64
N PRO A 240 50.14 23.58 69.63
CA PRO A 240 49.90 25.02 69.55
C PRO A 240 50.93 25.85 70.35
N HIS A 241 51.07 27.16 70.04
CA HIS A 241 51.02 28.29 70.99
C HIS A 241 51.33 29.61 70.30
#